data_AF-A0A920MT83-F1
#
_entry.id   AF-A0A920MT83-F1
#
_cell.length_a   1.000
_cell.length_b   1.000
_cell.length_c   1.000
_cell.angle_alpha   90.00
_cell.angle_beta   90.00
_cell.angle_gamma   90.00
#
_symmetry.space_group_name_H-M   'P 1'
#
loop_
_entity.id
_entity.type
_entity.pdbx_description
1 polymer ?
#
loop_
_entity_poly.entity_id
_entity_poly.type
_entity_poly.pdbx_seq_one_letter_code
_entity_poly.pdbx_strand_id
1 'polypeptide(L)' 'MQLVSVHPGVEIEQILENTDFEIEVPEKIEESRLPTDSEIEIIQLIDPEGARYSEVNDE' A
#
# COMPACT_ATOMS: atom_id res chain seq x y z
N MET A 1 10.09 1.00 -14.50
CA MET A 1 9.89 0.62 -13.08
C MET A 1 9.01 -0.62 -13.06
N GLN A 2 9.01 -1.43 -12.01
CA GLN A 2 8.27 -2.69 -11.99
C GLN A 2 7.35 -2.76 -10.76
N LEU A 3 6.13 -3.24 -10.97
CA LEU A 3 5.16 -3.47 -9.90
C LEU A 3 5.51 -4.76 -9.13
N VAL A 4 5.64 -4.65 -7.80
CA VAL A 4 6.01 -5.78 -6.92
C VAL A 4 4.80 -6.39 -6.24
N SER A 5 3.95 -5.53 -5.66
CA SER A 5 2.70 -5.93 -5.01
C SER A 5 1.69 -4.79 -5.10
N VAL A 6 0.43 -5.11 -4.88
CA VAL A 6 -0.65 -4.12 -4.77
C VAL A 6 -1.20 -4.11 -3.35
N HIS A 7 -1.54 -2.94 -2.82
CA HIS A 7 -2.24 -2.91 -1.55
C HIS A 7 -3.66 -3.47 -1.72
N PRO A 8 -4.18 -4.23 -0.74
CA PRO A 8 -5.54 -4.75 -0.80
C PRO A 8 -6.55 -3.65 -1.10
N GLY A 9 -7.42 -3.85 -2.09
CA GLY A 9 -8.42 -2.88 -2.53
C GLY A 9 -7.97 -1.90 -3.62
N VAL A 10 -6.72 -1.95 -4.08
CA VAL A 10 -6.20 -1.13 -5.20
C VAL A 10 -6.16 -1.96 -6.49
N GLU A 11 -6.78 -1.45 -7.55
CA GLU A 11 -6.74 -2.07 -8.87
C GLU A 11 -5.49 -1.66 -9.66
N ILE A 12 -4.98 -2.53 -10.54
CA ILE A 12 -3.80 -2.24 -11.36
C ILE A 12 -4.09 -1.07 -12.31
N GLU A 13 -5.31 -0.99 -12.83
CA GLU A 13 -5.80 0.08 -13.69
C GLU A 13 -5.65 1.44 -13.01
N GLN A 14 -6.03 1.58 -11.73
CA GLN A 14 -5.84 2.82 -10.97
C GLN A 14 -4.36 3.21 -10.87
N ILE A 15 -3.45 2.25 -10.71
CA ILE A 15 -2.01 2.51 -10.63
C ILE A 15 -1.50 3.06 -11.97
N LEU A 16 -1.94 2.46 -13.08
CA LEU A 16 -1.55 2.88 -14.42
C LEU A 16 -2.13 4.26 -14.78
N GLU A 17 -3.38 4.55 -14.42
CA GLU A 17 -4.01 5.85 -14.65
C GLU A 17 -3.33 6.99 -13.87
N ASN A 18 -2.81 6.69 -12.67
CA ASN A 18 -2.12 7.68 -11.83
C ASN A 18 -0.59 7.74 -12.10
N THR A 19 -0.07 7.00 -13.08
CA THR A 19 1.36 6.96 -13.38
C THR A 19 1.67 7.35 -14.83
N ASP A 20 2.33 8.50 -15.01
CA ASP A 20 2.67 9.05 -16.33
C ASP A 20 3.87 8.38 -17.04
N PHE A 21 4.29 7.19 -16.59
CA PHE A 21 5.39 6.44 -17.19
C PHE A 21 5.09 4.93 -17.22
N GLU A 22 5.84 4.20 -18.05
CA GLU A 22 5.65 2.77 -18.22
C GLU A 22 6.07 1.96 -16.97
N ILE A 23 5.12 1.21 -16.43
CA ILE A 23 5.34 0.25 -15.34
C ILE A 23 5.26 -1.16 -15.94
N GLU A 24 6.28 -1.97 -15.67
CA GLU A 24 6.27 -3.39 -15.98
C GLU A 24 5.39 -4.13 -14.96
N VAL A 25 4.33 -4.78 -15.46
CA VAL A 25 3.33 -5.51 -14.67
C VAL A 25 3.58 -7.02 -14.87
N PRO A 26 4.12 -7.75 -13.88
CA PRO A 26 4.35 -9.19 -14.02
C PRO A 26 3.04 -9.99 -14.07
N GLU A 27 3.06 -11.19 -14.68
CA GLU A 27 1.88 -12.08 -14.78
C GLU A 27 1.30 -12.49 -13.42
N LYS A 28 2.12 -12.47 -12.37
CA LYS A 28 1.72 -12.75 -10.99
C LYS A 28 2.10 -11.57 -10.12
N ILE A 29 1.07 -10.91 -9.59
CA ILE A 29 1.19 -9.85 -8.60
C ILE A 29 0.43 -10.31 -7.37
N GLU A 30 1.08 -10.22 -6.22
CA GLU A 30 0.46 -10.55 -4.94
C GLU A 30 -0.01 -9.29 -4.23
N GLU A 31 -0.98 -9.46 -3.34
CA GLU A 31 -1.38 -8.39 -2.43
C GLU A 31 -0.33 -8.19 -1.33
N SER A 32 -0.10 -6.93 -0.96
CA SER A 32 0.73 -6.59 0.17
C SER A 32 0.15 -7.21 1.44
N ARG A 33 1.00 -7.95 2.16
CA ARG A 33 0.59 -8.60 3.41
C ARG A 33 -0.05 -7.59 4.37
N LEU A 34 -1.09 -8.03 5.06
CA LEU A 34 -1.61 -7.26 6.18
C LEU A 34 -0.59 -7.24 7.33
N PRO A 35 -0.54 -6.16 8.13
CA PRO A 35 0.19 -6.15 9.38
C PRO A 35 -0.32 -7.25 10.32
N THR A 36 0.59 -7.85 11.07
CA THR A 36 0.24 -8.77 12.16
C THR A 36 -0.29 -8.01 13.38
N ASP A 37 -1.03 -8.69 14.27
CA ASP A 37 -1.57 -8.06 15.48
C ASP A 37 -0.48 -7.38 16.33
N SER A 38 0.68 -8.01 16.49
CA SER A 38 1.81 -7.43 17.22
C SER A 38 2.41 -6.20 16.51
N GLU A 39 2.45 -6.20 15.18
CA GLU A 39 2.88 -5.01 14.42
C GLU A 39 1.87 -3.88 14.60
N ILE A 40 0.57 -4.16 14.58
CA ILE A 40 -0.48 -3.15 14.83
C ILE A 40 -0.31 -2.52 16.21
N GLU A 41 -0.10 -3.33 17.26
CA GLU A 41 0.16 -2.84 18.61
C GLU A 41 1.40 -1.95 18.67
N ILE A 42 2.49 -2.34 18.01
CA ILE A 42 3.73 -1.56 17.96
C ILE A 42 3.50 -0.23 17.23
N ILE A 43 2.77 -0.23 16.11
CA ILE A 43 2.49 1.01 15.37
C ILE A 43 1.62 1.95 16.23
N GLN A 44 0.62 1.44 16.97
CA GLN A 44 -0.16 2.24 17.92
C GLN A 44 0.67 2.80 19.08
N LEU A 45 1.68 2.05 19.53
CA LEU A 45 2.60 2.50 20.58
C LEU A 45 3.54 3.61 20.09
N ILE A 46 4.06 3.48 18.86
CA ILE A 46 5.00 4.43 18.26
C ILE A 46 4.28 5.70 17.82
N ASP A 47 3.07 5.56 17.24
CA ASP A 47 2.24 6.65 16.75
C ASP A 47 0.91 6.71 17.52
N PRO A 48 0.93 7.18 18.78
CA PRO A 48 -0.27 7.24 19.61
C PRO A 48 -1.24 8.34 19.17
N GLU A 49 -0.75 9.40 18.51
CA GLU A 49 -1.58 10.50 18.03
C GLU A 49 -2.18 10.23 16.64
N GLY A 50 -1.75 9.16 15.97
CA GLY A 50 -2.28 8.76 14.67
C GLY A 50 -1.85 9.68 13.54
N ALA A 51 -0.65 10.26 13.61
CA ALA A 51 -0.11 11.13 12.55
C ALA A 51 -0.06 10.40 11.20
N ARG A 52 0.04 9.07 11.18
CA ARG A 52 0.01 8.27 9.94
C ARG A 52 -1.23 8.52 9.07
N TYR A 53 -2.37 8.88 9.67
CA TYR A 53 -3.61 9.12 8.93
C TYR A 53 -3.63 10.45 8.16
N SER A 54 -2.71 11.39 8.46
CA SER A 54 -2.54 12.59 7.63
C SER A 54 -1.52 12.40 6.50
N GLU A 55 -0.64 11.42 6.62
CA GLU A 55 0.40 11.14 5.63
C GLU A 55 -0.12 10.29 4.47
N VAL A 56 -1.06 9.39 4.75
CA VAL A 56 -1.69 8.50 3.78
C VAL A 56 -3.20 8.63 3.92
N ASN A 57 -3.87 9.10 2.87
CA ASN A 57 -5.32 9.16 2.83
C ASN A 57 -5.91 7.76 2.63
N ASP A 58 -7.05 7.49 3.25
CA ASP A 58 -7.85 6.27 3.05
C ASP A 58 -8.71 6.33 1.76
N GLU A 59 -8.63 7.42 1.00
CA GLU A 59 -9.33 7.66 -0.28
C GLU A 59 -8.38 7.55 -1.49
#